data_AF-A0A355H9W6-F1
#
_entry.id   AF-A0A355H9W6-F1
#
_cell.length_a   1.000
_cell.length_b   1.000
_cell.length_c   1.000
_cell.angle_alpha   90.00
_cell.angle_beta   90.00
_cell.angle_gamma   90.00
#
_symmetry.space_group_name_H-M   'P 1'
#
loop_
_entity.id
_entity.type
_entity.pdbx_description
1 polymer ?
#
loop_
_entity_poly.entity_id
_entity_poly.type
_entity_poly.pdbx_seq_one_letter_code
_entity_poly.pdbx_strand_id
1 'polypeptide(L)'
;EKHREHPELRETFKTFEGHCETLYETSMGSQEVLKTRGMEGVALYATPFLMFLSSVTAGWLMLQQAVVAAEKLGQIKTEKGIGELDVSAFLEENEDALFYANKLKTTRYFVDGIIPQFDALLAGSKKQNFDALDITF
;
A
#
# COMPACT_ATOMS: atom_id res chain seq x y z
N GLU A 1 2.48 -16.62 -3.23
CA GLU A 1 3.57 -15.62 -3.16
C GLU A 1 4.48 -15.91 -1.97
N LYS A 2 5.79 -15.79 -2.15
CA LYS A 2 6.86 -16.31 -1.26
C LYS A 2 6.86 -15.79 0.19
N HIS A 3 6.01 -14.81 0.52
CA HIS A 3 5.99 -14.12 1.82
C HIS A 3 4.62 -14.06 2.51
N ARG A 4 3.59 -14.73 1.97
CA ARG A 4 2.25 -14.82 2.61
C ARG A 4 2.29 -15.45 4.02
N GLU A 5 3.31 -16.24 4.31
CA GLU A 5 3.48 -16.92 5.59
C GLU A 5 4.39 -16.18 6.57
N HIS A 6 4.83 -14.95 6.26
CA HIS A 6 5.71 -14.20 7.15
C HIS A 6 4.98 -13.83 8.45
N PRO A 7 5.46 -14.27 9.64
CA PRO A 7 4.70 -14.20 10.89
C PRO A 7 4.32 -12.77 11.29
N GLU A 8 5.21 -11.79 11.07
CA GLU A 8 4.96 -10.39 11.45
C GLU A 8 4.33 -9.50 10.35
N LEU A 9 4.21 -10.00 9.12
CA LEU A 9 3.80 -9.20 7.95
C LEU A 9 2.57 -9.75 7.23
N ARG A 10 2.07 -10.92 7.64
CA ARG A 10 0.94 -11.61 7.02
C ARG A 10 -0.29 -10.71 6.82
N GLU A 11 -0.72 -10.00 7.87
CA GLU A 11 -1.89 -9.12 7.77
C GLU A 11 -1.62 -7.93 6.84
N THR A 12 -0.42 -7.35 6.86
CA THR A 12 -0.05 -6.25 5.95
C THR A 12 -0.03 -6.71 4.50
N PHE A 13 0.47 -7.92 4.20
CA PHE A 13 0.39 -8.51 2.87
C PHE A 13 -1.07 -8.73 2.44
N LYS A 14 -1.92 -9.23 3.33
CA LYS A 14 -3.33 -9.44 3.05
C LYS A 14 -4.05 -8.13 2.73
N THR A 15 -3.82 -7.07 3.52
CA THR A 15 -4.37 -5.73 3.21
C THR A 15 -3.87 -5.24 1.84
N PHE A 16 -2.57 -5.40 1.57
CA PHE A 16 -1.99 -5.00 0.29
C PHE A 16 -2.59 -5.75 -0.91
N GLU A 17 -2.86 -7.05 -0.78
CA GLU A 17 -3.52 -7.85 -1.81
C GLU A 17 -4.92 -7.29 -2.13
N GLY A 18 -5.68 -6.85 -1.12
CA GLY A 18 -6.95 -6.16 -1.34
C GLY A 18 -6.81 -4.85 -2.15
N HIS A 19 -5.72 -4.11 -1.96
CA HIS A 19 -5.43 -2.93 -2.77
C HIS A 19 -5.10 -3.30 -4.22
N CYS A 20 -4.38 -4.39 -4.46
CA CYS A 20 -4.12 -4.92 -5.79
C CYS A 20 -5.41 -5.35 -6.50
N GLU A 21 -6.32 -6.02 -5.80
CA GLU A 21 -7.64 -6.40 -6.31
C GLU A 21 -8.46 -5.15 -6.71
N THR A 22 -8.51 -4.16 -5.82
CA THR A 22 -9.21 -2.89 -6.10
C THR A 22 -8.62 -2.15 -7.30
N LEU A 23 -7.29 -2.15 -7.45
CA LEU A 23 -6.61 -1.57 -8.60
C LEU A 23 -6.95 -2.31 -9.89
N TYR A 24 -6.98 -3.65 -9.86
CA TYR A 24 -7.38 -4.47 -10.98
C TYR A 24 -8.81 -4.16 -11.43
N GLU A 25 -9.76 -4.14 -10.49
CA GLU A 25 -11.17 -3.84 -10.77
C GLU A 25 -11.34 -2.45 -11.39
N THR A 26 -10.69 -1.44 -10.81
CA THR A 26 -10.75 -0.06 -11.32
C THR A 26 -10.17 0.03 -12.74
N SER A 27 -9.04 -0.66 -12.98
CA SER A 27 -8.41 -0.70 -14.31
C SER A 27 -9.32 -1.34 -15.34
N MET A 28 -9.96 -2.46 -15.00
CA MET A 28 -10.89 -3.15 -15.91
C MET A 28 -12.15 -2.33 -16.19
N GLY A 29 -12.65 -1.58 -15.20
CA GLY A 29 -13.80 -0.69 -15.35
C GLY A 29 -13.61 0.43 -16.38
N SER A 30 -12.36 0.85 -16.62
CA SER A 30 -12.04 1.92 -17.57
C SER A 30 -12.45 1.61 -19.02
N GLN A 31 -12.48 0.33 -19.41
CA GLN A 31 -12.89 -0.08 -20.75
C GLN A 31 -14.36 0.23 -21.03
N GLU A 32 -15.22 0.06 -20.03
CA GLU A 32 -16.64 0.35 -20.15
C GLU A 32 -16.90 1.86 -20.17
N VAL A 33 -16.18 2.62 -19.34
CA VAL A 33 -16.21 4.09 -19.38
C VAL A 33 -15.79 4.61 -20.75
N LEU A 34 -14.72 4.06 -21.33
CA LEU A 34 -14.26 4.45 -22.67
C LEU A 34 -15.34 4.21 -23.75
N LYS A 35 -16.06 3.08 -23.68
CA LYS A 35 -17.14 2.77 -24.63
C LYS A 35 -18.35 3.69 -24.47
N THR A 36 -18.72 4.04 -23.24
CA THR A 36 -19.97 4.75 -22.93
C THR A 36 -19.83 6.27 -22.88
N ARG A 37 -18.67 6.79 -22.46
CA ARG A 37 -18.37 8.22 -22.25
C ARG A 37 -17.17 8.72 -23.06
N GLY A 38 -16.50 7.84 -23.81
CA GLY A 38 -15.31 8.21 -24.56
C GLY A 38 -14.09 8.49 -23.67
N MET A 39 -13.06 9.10 -24.27
CA MET A 39 -11.80 9.36 -23.58
C MET A 39 -11.95 10.38 -22.44
N GLU A 40 -12.90 11.32 -22.54
CA GLU A 40 -13.12 12.36 -21.52
C GLU A 40 -13.60 11.78 -20.19
N GLY A 41 -14.46 10.76 -20.23
CA GLY A 41 -14.88 10.04 -19.01
C GLY A 41 -13.72 9.33 -18.31
N VAL A 42 -12.80 8.75 -19.08
CA VAL A 42 -11.56 8.14 -18.53
C VAL A 42 -10.63 9.23 -17.99
N ALA A 43 -10.48 10.33 -18.73
CA ALA A 43 -9.58 11.43 -18.38
C ALA A 43 -10.01 12.15 -17.08
N LEU A 44 -11.33 12.26 -16.82
CA LEU A 44 -11.87 12.91 -15.61
C LEU A 44 -11.28 12.33 -14.32
N TYR A 45 -11.02 11.02 -14.28
CA TYR A 45 -10.48 10.31 -13.10
C TYR A 45 -9.05 9.78 -13.30
N ALA A 46 -8.36 10.17 -14.36
CA ALA A 46 -7.03 9.65 -14.67
C ALA A 46 -5.99 9.99 -13.59
N THR A 47 -6.00 11.22 -13.06
CA THR A 47 -5.09 11.65 -11.99
C THR A 47 -5.25 10.83 -10.71
N PRO A 48 -6.44 10.73 -10.09
CA PRO A 48 -6.59 9.91 -8.88
C PRO A 48 -6.31 8.42 -9.14
N PHE A 49 -6.62 7.91 -10.33
CA PHE A 49 -6.24 6.54 -10.71
C PHE A 49 -4.72 6.35 -10.74
N LEU A 50 -3.99 7.26 -11.37
CA LEU A 50 -2.53 7.20 -11.43
C LEU A 50 -1.92 7.30 -10.02
N MET A 51 -2.46 8.14 -9.15
CA MET A 51 -2.02 8.23 -7.75
C MET A 51 -2.24 6.90 -7.01
N PHE A 52 -3.40 6.26 -7.19
CA PHE A 52 -3.68 4.97 -6.58
C PHE A 52 -2.74 3.87 -7.10
N LEU A 53 -2.62 3.73 -8.43
CA LEU A 53 -1.66 2.82 -9.07
C LEU A 53 -0.23 3.02 -8.55
N SER A 54 0.22 4.27 -8.47
CA SER A 54 1.56 4.61 -7.98
C SER A 54 1.73 4.21 -6.51
N SER A 55 0.71 4.43 -5.69
CA SER A 55 0.75 4.08 -4.27
C SER A 55 0.80 2.57 -4.04
N VAL A 56 0.06 1.78 -4.82
CA VAL A 56 0.11 0.31 -4.79
C VAL A 56 1.50 -0.16 -5.21
N THR A 57 2.08 0.43 -6.26
CA THR A 57 3.44 0.10 -6.70
C THR A 57 4.49 0.42 -5.64
N ALA A 58 4.39 1.58 -4.98
CA ALA A 58 5.26 1.95 -3.86
C ALA A 58 5.08 1.01 -2.66
N GLY A 59 3.84 0.63 -2.34
CA GLY A 59 3.51 -0.31 -1.27
C GLY A 59 4.17 -1.67 -1.48
N TRP A 60 4.22 -2.17 -2.72
CA TRP A 60 4.95 -3.39 -3.05
C TRP A 60 6.44 -3.28 -2.72
N LEU A 61 7.11 -2.20 -3.15
CA LEU A 61 8.52 -1.98 -2.88
C LEU A 61 8.80 -1.86 -1.37
N MET A 62 7.91 -1.21 -0.63
CA MET A 62 8.00 -1.09 0.83
C MET A 62 7.80 -2.43 1.54
N LEU A 63 6.95 -3.33 1.02
CA LEU A 63 6.82 -4.69 1.51
C LEU A 63 8.09 -5.50 1.29
N GLN A 64 8.74 -5.37 0.12
CA GLN A 64 10.04 -6.02 -0.12
C GLN A 64 11.09 -5.53 0.89
N GLN A 65 11.15 -4.22 1.16
CA GLN A 65 12.03 -3.68 2.19
C GLN A 65 11.68 -4.18 3.60
N ALA A 66 10.39 -4.34 3.91
CA ALA A 66 9.94 -4.82 5.21
C ALA A 66 10.32 -6.29 5.44
N VAL A 67 10.26 -7.15 4.42
CA VAL A 67 10.72 -8.54 4.52
C VAL A 67 12.21 -8.58 4.89
N VAL A 68 13.04 -7.82 4.18
CA VAL A 68 14.49 -7.75 4.49
C VAL A 68 14.73 -7.17 5.88
N ALA A 69 13.97 -6.14 6.27
CA ALA A 69 14.09 -5.53 7.59
C ALA A 69 13.71 -6.50 8.72
N ALA A 70 12.67 -7.32 8.54
CA ALA A 70 12.27 -8.32 9.51
C ALA A 70 13.35 -9.40 9.70
N GLU A 71 13.92 -9.90 8.60
CA GLU A 71 15.04 -10.87 8.65
C GLU A 71 16.25 -10.29 9.37
N LYS A 72 16.64 -9.04 9.06
CA LYS A 72 17.78 -8.37 9.69
C LYS A 72 17.55 -8.08 11.17
N LEU A 73 16.36 -7.63 11.53
CA LEU A 73 15.99 -7.42 12.92
C LEU A 73 16.02 -8.73 13.72
N GLY A 74 15.54 -9.83 13.13
CA GLY A 74 15.62 -11.17 13.74
C GLY A 74 17.05 -11.65 13.97
N GLN A 75 17.95 -11.42 13.01
CA GLN A 75 19.40 -11.72 13.14
C GLN A 75 20.01 -10.94 14.31
N ILE A 76 19.79 -9.62 14.35
CA ILE A 76 20.32 -8.75 15.42
C ILE A 76 19.81 -9.18 16.81
N LYS A 77 18.52 -9.50 16.94
CA LYS A 77 17.94 -9.99 18.20
C LYS A 77 18.60 -11.30 18.66
N THR A 78 18.83 -12.22 17.72
CA THR A 78 19.45 -13.52 17.98
C THR A 78 20.91 -13.37 18.41
N GLU A 79 21.70 -12.55 17.72
CA GLU A 79 23.11 -12.30 18.02
C GLU A 79 23.31 -11.67 19.40
N LYS A 80 22.36 -10.83 19.85
CA LYS A 80 22.39 -10.17 21.15
C LYS A 80 21.73 -10.98 22.27
N GLY A 81 21.13 -12.13 21.96
CA GLY A 81 20.45 -12.99 22.94
C GLY A 81 19.20 -12.34 23.54
N ILE A 82 18.55 -11.42 22.82
CA ILE A 82 17.42 -10.64 23.32
C ILE A 82 16.11 -11.37 23.04
N GLY A 83 15.39 -11.72 24.10
CA GLY A 83 14.04 -12.28 24.02
C GLY A 83 12.98 -11.21 23.72
N GLU A 84 11.73 -11.64 23.49
CA GLU A 84 10.63 -10.73 23.08
C GLU A 84 10.28 -9.64 24.11
N LEU A 85 10.65 -9.81 25.38
CA LEU A 85 10.24 -8.93 26.49
C LEU A 85 11.10 -7.67 26.64
N ASP A 86 12.30 -7.61 26.05
CA ASP A 86 13.28 -6.52 26.27
C ASP A 86 13.51 -5.63 25.03
N VAL A 87 12.58 -5.70 24.08
CA VAL A 87 12.78 -5.14 22.73
C VAL A 87 12.78 -3.61 22.72
N SER A 88 12.01 -2.94 23.58
CA SER A 88 11.88 -1.46 23.51
C SER A 88 13.18 -0.74 23.91
N ALA A 89 13.77 -1.09 25.06
CA ALA A 89 15.01 -0.49 25.53
C ALA A 89 16.16 -0.82 24.58
N PHE A 90 16.21 -2.04 24.07
CA PHE A 90 17.20 -2.45 23.09
C PHE A 90 17.15 -1.65 21.78
N LEU A 91 15.95 -1.32 21.28
CA LEU A 91 15.81 -0.52 20.08
C LEU A 91 16.35 0.91 20.27
N GLU A 92 16.29 1.47 21.48
CA GLU A 92 16.85 2.81 21.74
C GLU A 92 18.38 2.81 21.76
N GLU A 93 19.00 1.68 22.15
CA GLU A 93 20.45 1.54 22.26
C GLU A 93 21.12 1.03 20.97
N ASN A 94 20.34 0.50 20.01
CA ASN A 94 20.85 -0.06 18.76
C ASN A 94 20.20 0.61 17.53
N GLU A 95 20.93 1.52 16.89
CA GLU A 95 20.46 2.29 15.74
C GLU A 95 20.03 1.42 14.56
N ASP A 96 20.76 0.33 14.26
CA ASP A 96 20.41 -0.58 13.18
C ASP A 96 19.09 -1.34 13.48
N ALA A 97 18.95 -1.83 14.71
CA ALA A 97 17.71 -2.48 15.13
C ALA A 97 16.52 -1.51 15.07
N LEU A 98 16.71 -0.26 15.51
CA LEU A 98 15.72 0.81 15.43
C LEU A 98 15.31 1.09 13.99
N PHE A 99 16.29 1.20 13.09
CA PHE A 99 16.06 1.44 11.67
C PHE A 99 15.17 0.35 11.06
N TYR A 100 15.50 -0.93 11.28
CA TYR A 100 14.72 -2.04 10.75
C TYR A 100 13.32 -2.12 11.39
N ALA A 101 13.19 -1.92 12.70
CA ALA A 101 11.90 -1.88 13.36
C ALA A 101 11.01 -0.73 12.83
N ASN A 102 11.60 0.43 12.57
CA ASN A 102 10.89 1.57 11.99
C ASN A 102 10.51 1.35 10.53
N LYS A 103 11.29 0.59 9.75
CA LYS A 103 10.90 0.17 8.41
C LYS A 103 9.62 -0.66 8.42
N LEU A 104 9.48 -1.62 9.34
CA LEU A 104 8.25 -2.40 9.50
C LEU A 104 7.05 -1.52 9.82
N LYS A 105 7.18 -0.62 10.81
CA LYS A 105 6.11 0.32 11.20
C LYS A 105 5.71 1.22 10.03
N THR A 106 6.68 1.75 9.30
CA THR A 106 6.45 2.65 8.16
C THR A 106 5.71 1.93 7.03
N THR A 107 6.09 0.69 6.71
CA THR A 107 5.39 -0.11 5.70
C THR A 107 3.95 -0.41 6.11
N ARG A 108 3.69 -0.79 7.37
CA ARG A 108 2.33 -1.01 7.89
C ARG A 108 1.48 0.26 7.75
N TYR A 109 1.99 1.39 8.24
CA TYR A 109 1.28 2.67 8.15
C TYR A 109 1.00 3.07 6.70
N PHE A 110 1.94 2.84 5.78
CA PHE A 110 1.72 3.18 4.38
C PHE A 110 0.60 2.34 3.75
N VAL A 111 0.61 1.02 4.00
CA VAL A 111 -0.40 0.10 3.47
C VAL A 111 -1.79 0.35 4.08
N ASP A 112 -1.86 0.55 5.40
CA ASP A 112 -3.13 0.64 6.12
C ASP A 112 -3.68 2.08 6.16
N GLY A 113 -2.80 3.08 6.10
CA GLY A 113 -3.16 4.49 6.31
C GLY A 113 -3.05 5.37 5.08
N ILE A 114 -2.09 5.12 4.17
CA ILE A 114 -1.81 6.00 3.02
C ILE A 114 -2.50 5.52 1.74
N ILE A 115 -2.33 4.25 1.36
CA ILE A 115 -2.94 3.70 0.13
C ILE A 115 -4.48 3.93 0.08
N PRO A 116 -5.27 3.72 1.15
CA PRO A 116 -6.71 3.93 1.12
C PRO A 116 -7.14 5.37 0.79
N GLN A 117 -6.29 6.37 1.05
CA GLN A 117 -6.60 7.76 0.75
C GLN A 117 -6.73 7.98 -0.76
N PHE A 118 -5.90 7.31 -1.56
CA PHE A 118 -5.95 7.42 -3.02
C PHE A 118 -7.13 6.63 -3.60
N ASP A 119 -7.49 5.50 -2.98
CA ASP A 119 -8.72 4.79 -3.36
C ASP A 119 -9.98 5.64 -3.10
N ALA A 120 -10.00 6.41 -2.01
CA ALA A 120 -11.10 7.31 -1.71
C ALA A 120 -11.29 8.40 -2.78
N LEU A 121 -10.20 8.87 -3.41
CA LEU A 121 -10.28 9.84 -4.51
C LEU A 121 -10.96 9.26 -5.77
N LEU A 122 -11.04 7.93 -5.89
CA LEU A 122 -11.75 7.24 -6.97
C LEU A 122 -13.25 7.05 -6.70
N ALA A 123 -13.78 7.52 -5.56
CA ALA A 123 -15.20 7.36 -5.23
C ALA A 123 -16.14 7.93 -6.30
N GLY A 124 -15.77 9.03 -6.96
CA GLY A 124 -16.54 9.60 -8.08
C GLY A 124 -16.59 8.65 -9.28
N SER A 125 -15.45 8.08 -9.65
CA SER A 125 -15.35 7.07 -10.71
C SER A 125 -16.18 5.83 -10.41
N LYS A 126 -16.11 5.32 -9.18
CA LYS A 126 -16.89 4.15 -8.73
C LYS A 126 -18.41 4.41 -8.77
N LYS A 127 -18.82 5.65 -8.54
CA LYS A 127 -20.23 6.09 -8.66
C LYS A 127 -20.62 6.49 -10.08
N GLN A 128 -19.71 6.41 -11.05
CA GLN A 128 -19.92 6.87 -12.42
C GLN A 128 -20.46 8.31 -12.51
N ASN A 129 -20.00 9.18 -11.61
CA ASN A 129 -20.35 10.60 -11.67
C ASN A 129 -19.50 11.27 -12.75
N PHE A 130 -20.12 11.69 -13.84
CA PHE A 130 -19.46 12.43 -14.92
C PHE A 130 -20.06 13.82 -15.14
N ASP A 131 -20.87 14.30 -14.19
CA ASP A 131 -21.67 15.53 -14.31
C ASP A 131 -20.79 16.75 -14.59
N ALA A 132 -19.53 16.74 -14.13
CA ALA A 132 -18.56 17.78 -14.42
C ALA A 132 -18.32 18.01 -15.92
N LEU A 133 -18.47 16.97 -16.75
CA LEU A 133 -18.34 17.04 -18.21
C LEU A 133 -19.61 17.59 -18.88
N ASP A 134 -20.75 17.53 -18.18
CA ASP A 134 -22.07 17.90 -18.71
C ASP A 134 -22.50 19.33 -18.28
N ILE A 135 -21.64 20.07 -17.58
CA ILE A 135 -21.91 21.47 -17.14
C ILE A 135 -21.98 22.41 -18.36
N THR A 136 -23.03 23.23 -18.40
CA THR A 136 -23.25 24.27 -19.42
C THR A 136 -23.20 25.66 -18.79
N PHE A 137 -22.69 26.66 -19.54
CA PHE A 137 -22.55 28.07 -19.12
C PHE A 137 -23.37 29.00 -20.03
#